data_AF-W6PUH1-F1
#
_entry.id   AF-W6PUH1-F1
#
_cell.length_a   1.000
_cell.length_b   1.000
_cell.length_c   1.000
_cell.angle_alpha   90.00
_cell.angle_beta   90.00
_cell.angle_gamma   90.00
#
_symmetry.space_group_name_H-M   'P 1'
#
loop_
_entity.id
_entity.type
_entity.pdbx_description
1 polymer ?
#
loop_
_entity_poly.entity_id
_entity_poly.type
_entity_poly.pdbx_seq_one_letter_code
_entity_poly.pdbx_strand_id
1 'polypeptide(L)'
;MGSSYSTISEDVKSVRHRPSASHEENQIYYPRHSADAVESFNILRQKLPSELVLDILELAEYWVLSATFRADTVGYDEGDCRDRTPYLTSEPIQGERFPVREIRINIWSHDQGWSSYGEDHGTYRNSWTWFDLGIERLPGRDDISKDEDLRLATNVHARRETMHHQITYRRDQKLRWMQNLQAGDRISIIPRARFHGWRNTVEKASIEVYTSPVL
;
A
#
# COMPACT_ATOMS: atom_id res chain seq x y z
N MET A 1 0.46 12.15 21.78
CA MET A 1 -0.68 11.20 21.81
C MET A 1 -0.80 10.61 20.43
N GLY A 2 -0.19 9.44 20.21
CA GLY A 2 -0.12 8.81 18.90
C GLY A 2 -1.33 7.91 18.67
N SER A 3 -1.98 8.07 17.52
CA SER A 3 -3.04 7.16 17.07
C SER A 3 -2.39 5.82 16.73
N SER A 4 -2.73 4.76 17.47
CA SER A 4 -2.23 3.41 17.18
C SER A 4 -3.00 2.81 16.01
N TYR A 5 -2.35 2.70 14.85
CA TYR A 5 -2.87 1.86 13.77
C TYR A 5 -2.48 0.42 14.03
N SER A 6 -3.43 -0.50 13.83
CA SER A 6 -3.25 -1.93 14.03
C SER A 6 -2.43 -2.53 12.90
N THR A 7 -1.14 -2.77 13.13
CA THR A 7 -0.29 -3.61 12.28
C THR A 7 -0.52 -5.07 12.65
N ILE A 8 -1.10 -5.86 11.74
CA ILE A 8 -1.13 -7.32 11.87
C ILE A 8 0.11 -7.86 11.13
N SER A 9 1.01 -8.50 11.87
CA SER A 9 2.17 -9.20 11.32
C SER A 9 1.93 -10.70 11.52
N GLU A 10 1.77 -11.44 10.43
CA GLU A 10 1.64 -12.89 10.46
C GLU A 10 3.00 -13.56 10.14
N ASP A 11 3.48 -14.41 11.06
CA ASP A 11 4.63 -15.29 10.85
C ASP A 11 4.21 -16.50 9.99
N VAL A 12 4.67 -16.56 8.74
CA VAL A 12 4.45 -17.73 7.88
C VAL A 12 5.51 -18.80 8.17
N LYS A 13 5.11 -19.86 8.90
CA LYS A 13 5.93 -21.09 9.03
C LYS A 13 5.77 -21.97 7.79
N SER A 14 6.91 -22.41 7.26
CA SER A 14 7.04 -23.29 6.10
C SER A 14 6.42 -24.68 6.34
N VAL A 15 5.45 -25.07 5.52
CA VAL A 15 5.03 -26.47 5.36
C VAL A 15 5.22 -26.86 3.90
N ARG A 16 6.09 -27.86 3.66
CA ARG A 16 6.32 -28.46 2.35
C ARG A 16 5.08 -29.27 1.94
N HIS A 17 4.33 -28.81 0.95
CA HIS A 17 3.27 -29.57 0.31
C HIS A 17 3.62 -29.89 -1.15
N ARG A 18 3.49 -31.16 -1.54
CA ARG A 18 3.61 -31.64 -2.92
C ARG A 18 2.59 -30.93 -3.84
N PRO A 19 2.91 -30.69 -5.12
CA PRO A 19 1.99 -30.00 -6.02
C PRO A 19 0.86 -30.95 -6.42
N SER A 20 -0.37 -30.63 -6.00
CA SER A 20 -1.60 -31.23 -6.50
C SER A 20 -2.38 -30.18 -7.29
N ALA A 21 -2.95 -30.64 -8.41
CA ALA A 21 -3.63 -29.93 -9.49
C ALA A 21 -4.43 -28.66 -9.11
N SER A 22 -4.13 -27.58 -9.86
CA SER A 22 -5.00 -26.46 -10.27
C SER A 22 -6.28 -26.24 -9.46
N HIS A 23 -6.17 -25.49 -8.38
CA HIS A 23 -7.25 -24.58 -7.98
C HIS A 23 -7.06 -23.30 -8.79
N GLU A 24 -7.89 -23.09 -9.82
CA GLU A 24 -8.17 -21.72 -10.27
C GLU A 24 -8.85 -21.03 -9.07
N GLU A 25 -8.04 -20.39 -8.23
CA GLU A 25 -8.54 -19.46 -7.23
C GLU A 25 -9.44 -18.47 -7.98
N ASN A 26 -10.70 -18.38 -7.55
CA ASN A 26 -11.71 -17.52 -8.14
C ASN A 26 -11.26 -16.06 -7.94
N GLN A 27 -10.39 -15.58 -8.82
CA GLN A 27 -9.71 -14.31 -8.68
C GLN A 27 -10.77 -13.22 -8.93
N ILE A 28 -11.16 -12.54 -7.85
CA ILE A 28 -12.14 -11.46 -7.92
C ILE A 28 -11.63 -10.43 -8.94
N TYR A 29 -12.40 -10.25 -10.01
CA TYR A 29 -12.09 -9.28 -11.04
C TYR A 29 -12.53 -7.89 -10.58
N TYR A 30 -11.60 -6.93 -10.65
CA TYR A 30 -11.89 -5.51 -10.45
C TYR A 30 -11.73 -4.76 -11.78
N PRO A 31 -12.62 -3.80 -12.08
CA PRO A 31 -12.47 -2.86 -13.19
C PRO A 31 -11.07 -2.27 -13.24
N ARG A 32 -10.50 -2.12 -14.44
CA ARG A 32 -9.22 -1.40 -14.62
C ARG A 32 -9.43 0.01 -15.15
N HIS A 33 -10.59 0.24 -15.77
CA HIS A 33 -11.04 1.53 -16.26
C HIS A 33 -12.51 1.74 -15.94
N SER A 34 -12.95 3.00 -15.86
CA SER A 34 -14.36 3.33 -15.65
C SER A 34 -15.30 2.71 -16.70
N ALA A 35 -14.80 2.45 -17.91
CA ALA A 35 -15.57 1.79 -18.97
C ALA A 35 -16.12 0.41 -18.56
N ASP A 36 -15.35 -0.38 -17.81
CA ASP A 36 -15.78 -1.71 -17.35
C ASP A 36 -16.95 -1.59 -16.35
N ALA A 37 -16.89 -0.56 -15.49
CA ALA A 37 -17.95 -0.26 -14.54
C ALA A 37 -19.20 0.30 -15.23
N VAL A 38 -19.04 1.15 -16.25
CA VAL A 38 -20.13 1.65 -17.11
C VAL A 38 -20.82 0.51 -17.86
N GLU A 39 -20.06 -0.45 -18.39
CA GLU A 39 -20.61 -1.63 -19.05
C GLU A 39 -21.42 -2.48 -18.07
N SER A 40 -20.85 -2.75 -16.88
CA SER A 40 -21.54 -3.49 -15.81
C SER A 40 -22.83 -2.78 -15.38
N PHE A 41 -22.78 -1.47 -15.22
CA PHE A 41 -23.96 -0.63 -14.94
C PHE A 41 -25.03 -0.76 -16.04
N ASN A 42 -24.61 -0.67 -17.31
CA ASN A 42 -25.51 -0.75 -18.47
C ASN A 42 -26.14 -2.14 -18.66
N ILE A 43 -25.47 -3.21 -18.26
CA ILE A 43 -26.05 -4.56 -18.27
C ILE A 43 -27.10 -4.69 -17.17
N LEU A 44 -26.76 -4.31 -15.94
CA LEU A 44 -27.65 -4.46 -14.78
C LEU A 44 -28.90 -3.59 -14.88
N ARG A 45 -28.77 -2.37 -15.43
CA ARG A 45 -29.92 -1.45 -15.59
C ARG A 45 -30.96 -1.91 -16.61
N GLN A 46 -30.68 -2.96 -17.38
CA GLN A 46 -31.69 -3.60 -18.25
C GLN A 46 -32.75 -4.35 -17.42
N LYS A 47 -32.44 -4.66 -16.16
CA LYS A 47 -33.30 -5.44 -15.26
C LYS A 47 -33.69 -4.69 -13.98
N LEU A 48 -32.92 -3.67 -13.60
CA LEU A 48 -33.08 -2.93 -12.35
C LEU A 48 -33.12 -1.42 -12.60
N PRO A 49 -33.84 -0.64 -11.78
CA PRO A 49 -33.70 0.82 -11.73
C PRO A 49 -32.24 1.23 -11.50
N SER A 50 -31.82 2.34 -12.12
CA SER A 50 -30.45 2.83 -12.05
C SER A 50 -29.94 2.99 -10.63
N GLU A 51 -30.80 3.45 -9.72
CA GLU A 51 -30.48 3.69 -8.31
C GLU A 51 -30.07 2.40 -7.60
N LEU A 52 -30.81 1.30 -7.85
CA LEU A 52 -30.48 -0.01 -7.28
C LEU A 52 -29.20 -0.57 -7.88
N VAL A 53 -28.91 -0.30 -9.15
CA VAL A 53 -27.65 -0.71 -9.77
C VAL A 53 -26.47 0.02 -9.11
N LEU A 54 -26.60 1.32 -8.86
CA LEU A 54 -25.58 2.09 -8.13
C LEU A 54 -25.35 1.52 -6.73
N ASP A 55 -26.42 1.22 -5.99
CA ASP A 55 -26.32 0.60 -4.67
C ASP A 55 -25.63 -0.76 -4.72
N ILE A 56 -25.95 -1.60 -5.73
CA ILE A 56 -25.30 -2.90 -5.93
C ILE A 56 -23.81 -2.72 -6.18
N LEU A 57 -23.41 -1.82 -7.09
CA LEU A 57 -22.00 -1.61 -7.43
C LEU A 57 -21.20 -1.06 -6.24
N GLU A 58 -21.79 -0.15 -5.46
CA GLU A 58 -21.15 0.39 -4.25
C GLU A 58 -21.02 -0.69 -3.16
N LEU A 59 -22.08 -1.48 -2.90
CA LEU A 59 -22.06 -2.58 -1.92
C LEU A 59 -21.11 -3.72 -2.32
N ALA A 60 -20.94 -3.93 -3.62
CA ALA A 60 -19.99 -4.91 -4.15
C ALA A 60 -18.54 -4.39 -4.16
N GLU A 61 -18.30 -3.14 -3.76
CA GLU A 61 -16.99 -2.47 -3.88
C GLU A 61 -16.41 -2.58 -5.30
N TYR A 62 -17.30 -2.47 -6.32
CA TYR A 62 -16.94 -2.61 -7.73
C TYR A 62 -16.25 -1.34 -8.24
N TRP A 63 -15.04 -1.14 -7.73
CA TRP A 63 -14.20 0.04 -7.93
C TRP A 63 -13.10 -0.20 -8.95
N VAL A 64 -12.59 0.87 -9.53
CA VAL A 64 -11.46 0.81 -10.45
C VAL A 64 -10.17 0.55 -9.67
N LEU A 65 -9.45 -0.51 -10.05
CA LEU A 65 -8.20 -0.94 -9.43
C LEU A 65 -6.99 -0.62 -10.30
N SER A 66 -6.16 0.32 -9.82
CA SER A 66 -4.79 0.50 -10.28
C SER A 66 -3.83 -0.27 -9.40
N ALA A 67 -3.02 -1.17 -9.96
CA ALA A 67 -2.07 -1.99 -9.21
C ALA A 67 -0.67 -1.83 -9.80
N THR A 68 0.30 -1.50 -8.95
CA THR A 68 1.72 -1.41 -9.32
C THR A 68 2.53 -2.33 -8.42
N PHE A 69 3.48 -3.05 -9.00
CA PHE A 69 4.28 -4.06 -8.31
C PHE A 69 5.75 -3.97 -8.72
N ARG A 70 6.65 -4.23 -7.77
CA ARG A 70 8.07 -4.42 -8.02
C ARG A 70 8.58 -5.60 -7.20
N ALA A 71 9.36 -6.48 -7.83
CA ALA A 71 10.07 -7.58 -7.18
C ALA A 71 11.55 -7.56 -7.56
N ASP A 72 12.27 -6.69 -6.88
CA ASP A 72 13.70 -6.48 -7.06
C ASP A 72 14.32 -6.18 -5.70
N THR A 73 15.34 -6.94 -5.30
CA THR A 73 15.91 -6.83 -3.97
C THR A 73 16.88 -5.65 -3.88
N VAL A 74 16.53 -4.64 -3.10
CA VAL A 74 17.32 -3.42 -2.93
C VAL A 74 17.53 -3.15 -1.44
N GLY A 75 18.77 -2.87 -1.06
CA GLY A 75 19.12 -2.46 0.30
C GLY A 75 19.38 -0.97 0.36
N TYR A 76 18.88 -0.34 1.43
CA TYR A 76 18.96 1.09 1.67
C TYR A 76 19.68 1.34 2.99
N ASP A 77 20.79 2.07 2.96
CA ASP A 77 21.45 2.59 4.16
C ASP A 77 21.08 4.06 4.43
N GLU A 78 21.64 4.64 5.49
CA GLU A 78 21.40 6.03 5.88
C GLU A 78 21.74 7.04 4.77
N GLY A 79 22.76 6.74 3.94
CA GLY A 79 23.17 7.57 2.81
C GLY A 79 22.13 7.55 1.69
N ASP A 80 21.69 6.35 1.29
CA ASP A 80 20.68 6.14 0.25
C ASP A 80 19.35 6.83 0.58
N CYS A 81 19.01 6.92 1.86
CA CYS A 81 17.74 7.46 2.33
C CYS A 81 17.68 9.00 2.41
N ARG A 82 18.77 9.72 2.14
CA ARG A 82 18.82 11.20 2.25
C ARG A 82 17.86 11.89 1.29
N ASP A 83 17.83 11.40 0.05
CA ASP A 83 17.00 11.98 -1.02
C ASP A 83 15.55 11.46 -0.99
N ARG A 84 15.23 10.59 -0.02
CA ARG A 84 13.90 9.95 0.11
C ARG A 84 13.46 9.25 -1.18
N THR A 85 14.41 8.69 -1.93
CA THR A 85 14.15 8.00 -3.18
C THR A 85 13.18 6.83 -2.97
N PRO A 86 12.05 6.79 -3.70
CA PRO A 86 11.07 5.73 -3.53
C PRO A 86 11.58 4.40 -4.09
N TYR A 87 11.19 3.30 -3.44
CA TYR A 87 11.36 1.95 -3.99
C TYR A 87 10.33 1.66 -5.08
N LEU A 88 9.09 2.11 -4.84
CA LEU A 88 7.96 1.93 -5.73
C LEU A 88 7.07 3.17 -5.68
N THR A 89 6.63 3.64 -6.85
CA THR A 89 5.64 4.70 -7.00
C THR A 89 4.50 4.16 -7.86
N SER A 90 3.26 4.43 -7.47
CA SER A 90 2.07 4.00 -8.19
C SER A 90 1.94 4.70 -9.55
N GLU A 91 1.09 4.15 -10.41
CA GLU A 91 0.51 4.93 -11.51
C GLU A 91 -0.26 6.16 -11.00
N PRO A 92 -0.48 7.19 -11.83
CA PRO A 92 -1.31 8.32 -11.45
C PRO A 92 -2.71 7.84 -11.07
N ILE A 93 -3.25 8.39 -9.98
CA ILE A 93 -4.61 8.08 -9.54
C ILE A 93 -5.59 8.45 -10.65
N GLN A 94 -6.50 7.52 -10.96
CA GLN A 94 -7.57 7.69 -11.95
C GLN A 94 -8.88 8.19 -11.29
N GLY A 95 -9.72 8.86 -12.06
CA GLY A 95 -11.08 9.26 -11.65
C GLY A 95 -11.30 10.76 -11.61
N GLU A 96 -12.35 11.18 -10.91
CA GLU A 96 -12.69 12.61 -10.74
C GLU A 96 -12.05 13.21 -9.48
N ARG A 97 -12.69 14.22 -8.88
CA ARG A 97 -12.24 14.88 -7.67
C ARG A 97 -12.46 13.96 -6.46
N PHE A 98 -11.39 13.74 -5.70
CA PHE A 98 -11.38 12.87 -4.51
C PHE A 98 -11.86 11.43 -4.81
N PRO A 99 -11.21 10.72 -5.75
CA PRO A 99 -11.74 9.48 -6.29
C PRO A 99 -11.40 8.26 -5.42
N VAL A 100 -10.39 8.37 -4.54
CA VAL A 100 -9.85 7.24 -3.78
C VAL A 100 -10.87 6.68 -2.79
N ARG A 101 -11.01 5.36 -2.79
CA ARG A 101 -11.87 4.57 -1.89
C ARG A 101 -11.04 3.74 -0.91
N GLU A 102 -9.98 3.13 -1.42
CA GLU A 102 -9.09 2.27 -0.65
C GLU A 102 -7.68 2.29 -1.24
N ILE A 103 -6.68 2.18 -0.38
CA ILE A 103 -5.28 1.96 -0.76
C ILE A 103 -4.78 0.73 0.01
N ARG A 104 -4.23 -0.25 -0.69
CA ARG A 104 -3.53 -1.39 -0.08
C ARG A 104 -2.06 -1.34 -0.44
N ILE A 105 -1.21 -1.52 0.56
CA ILE A 105 0.24 -1.54 0.41
C ILE A 105 0.76 -2.83 1.01
N ASN A 106 1.56 -3.55 0.24
CA ASN A 106 2.28 -4.72 0.72
C ASN A 106 3.78 -4.50 0.54
N ILE A 107 4.56 -4.82 1.58
CA ILE A 107 6.01 -4.66 1.57
C ILE A 107 6.62 -5.94 2.15
N TRP A 108 7.58 -6.52 1.43
CA TRP A 108 8.39 -7.63 1.93
C TRP A 108 9.79 -7.11 2.18
N SER A 109 10.15 -7.03 3.46
CA SER A 109 11.42 -6.44 3.86
C SER A 109 11.94 -6.97 5.19
N HIS A 110 13.22 -6.73 5.44
CA HIS A 110 13.86 -7.02 6.70
C HIS A 110 14.99 -6.03 6.99
N ASP A 111 15.55 -6.18 8.18
CA ASP A 111 16.64 -5.37 8.69
C ASP A 111 18.01 -6.03 8.44
N GLN A 112 19.12 -5.40 8.80
CA GLN A 112 20.47 -5.94 8.56
C GLN A 112 20.76 -7.26 9.30
N GLY A 113 19.97 -7.58 10.33
CA GLY A 113 20.05 -8.87 11.00
C GLY A 113 21.04 -8.96 12.16
N TRP A 114 21.54 -7.83 12.65
CA TRP A 114 22.45 -7.78 13.80
C TRP A 114 22.35 -6.41 14.48
N SER A 115 22.61 -6.39 15.79
CA SER A 115 22.70 -5.16 16.58
C SER A 115 23.40 -5.46 17.91
N SER A 116 24.08 -4.47 18.50
CA SER A 116 24.72 -4.59 19.81
C SER A 116 23.74 -4.67 20.99
N TYR A 117 22.46 -4.33 20.75
CA TYR A 117 21.39 -4.37 21.75
C TYR A 117 20.65 -5.70 21.66
N GLY A 118 21.24 -6.77 22.22
CA GLY A 118 20.70 -8.13 22.15
C GLY A 118 19.31 -8.27 22.78
N GLU A 119 19.02 -7.46 23.80
CA GLU A 119 17.75 -7.39 24.51
C GLU A 119 16.58 -6.87 23.66
N ASP A 120 16.87 -6.23 22.52
CA ASP A 120 15.88 -5.68 21.59
C ASP A 120 15.65 -6.56 20.36
N HIS A 121 16.48 -7.60 20.15
CA HIS A 121 16.37 -8.48 18.98
C HIS A 121 14.99 -9.13 18.89
N GLY A 122 14.42 -9.15 17.69
CA GLY A 122 13.09 -9.70 17.46
C GLY A 122 11.93 -8.79 17.93
N THR A 123 12.23 -7.58 18.41
CA THR A 123 11.23 -6.58 18.79
C THR A 123 11.24 -5.39 17.81
N TYR A 124 10.36 -4.40 18.03
CA TYR A 124 10.41 -3.13 17.31
C TYR A 124 11.18 -2.02 18.07
N ARG A 125 11.60 -2.29 19.31
CA ARG A 125 12.36 -1.30 20.10
C ARG A 125 13.71 -1.08 19.44
N ASN A 126 14.16 0.18 19.40
CA ASN A 126 15.44 0.57 18.81
C ASN A 126 15.66 0.09 17.35
N SER A 127 14.57 -0.21 16.62
CA SER A 127 14.64 -0.46 15.18
C SER A 127 14.74 0.86 14.41
N TRP A 128 15.79 0.96 13.59
CA TRP A 128 16.09 2.14 12.79
C TRP A 128 15.94 1.88 11.28
N THR A 129 15.13 0.90 10.90
CA THR A 129 14.69 0.70 9.51
C THR A 129 13.16 0.68 9.41
N TRP A 130 12.61 1.51 8.53
CA TRP A 130 11.16 1.73 8.40
C TRP A 130 10.77 2.20 7.00
N PHE A 131 9.48 2.48 6.78
CA PHE A 131 8.95 2.98 5.52
C PHE A 131 8.08 4.21 5.75
N ASP A 132 8.27 5.23 4.93
CA ASP A 132 7.36 6.38 4.85
C ASP A 132 6.50 6.26 3.57
N LEU A 133 5.27 6.77 3.64
CA LEU A 133 4.42 7.02 2.48
C LEU A 133 4.84 8.34 1.84
N GLY A 134 5.16 8.31 0.55
CA GLY A 134 5.31 9.50 -0.28
C GLY A 134 4.02 9.82 -1.00
N ILE A 135 3.71 11.10 -1.17
CA ILE A 135 2.63 11.58 -2.02
C ILE A 135 3.24 12.58 -3.01
N GLU A 136 3.27 12.20 -4.28
CA GLU A 136 3.69 13.07 -5.37
C GLU A 136 2.46 13.75 -5.98
N ARG A 137 2.52 15.06 -6.15
CA ARG A 137 1.39 15.88 -6.61
C ARG A 137 1.85 16.85 -7.68
N LEU A 138 0.89 17.33 -8.47
CA LEU A 138 1.14 18.42 -9.41
C LEU A 138 1.56 19.71 -8.66
N PRO A 139 2.40 20.57 -9.26
CA PRO A 139 2.82 21.83 -8.66
C PRO A 139 1.64 22.71 -8.20
N GLY A 140 1.78 23.35 -7.04
CA GLY A 140 0.76 24.27 -6.48
C GLY A 140 -0.30 23.61 -5.60
N ARG A 141 -0.15 22.32 -5.25
CA ARG A 141 -1.10 21.55 -4.42
C ARG A 141 -0.52 21.27 -3.04
N ASP A 142 -0.64 22.23 -2.12
CA ASP A 142 -0.13 22.17 -0.75
C ASP A 142 -1.20 21.78 0.30
N ASP A 143 -2.34 21.23 -0.14
CA ASP A 143 -3.47 20.81 0.70
C ASP A 143 -3.25 19.51 1.50
N ILE A 144 -2.06 18.91 1.38
CA ILE A 144 -1.58 17.82 2.24
C ILE A 144 -0.28 18.30 2.87
N SER A 145 -0.25 18.34 4.20
CA SER A 145 0.92 18.83 4.92
C SER A 145 2.11 17.87 4.72
N LYS A 146 3.28 18.44 4.44
CA LYS A 146 4.55 17.70 4.41
C LYS A 146 4.99 17.19 5.79
N ASP A 147 4.36 17.72 6.85
CA ASP A 147 4.64 17.36 8.24
C ASP A 147 3.73 16.23 8.76
N GLU A 148 2.80 15.71 7.96
CA GLU A 148 2.07 14.51 8.35
C GLU A 148 3.05 13.32 8.45
N ASP A 149 3.11 12.70 9.63
CA ASP A 149 3.89 11.48 9.84
C ASP A 149 3.17 10.30 9.18
N LEU A 150 3.48 10.09 7.90
CA LEU A 150 2.90 9.02 7.09
C LEU A 150 3.77 7.76 7.14
N ARG A 151 4.16 7.33 8.35
CA ARG A 151 4.91 6.08 8.54
C ARG A 151 4.03 4.87 8.21
N LEU A 152 4.51 4.00 7.32
CA LEU A 152 3.83 2.80 6.86
C LEU A 152 4.08 1.60 7.79
N ALA A 153 5.37 1.30 8.02
CA ALA A 153 5.78 0.13 8.79
C ALA A 153 7.22 0.29 9.30
N THR A 154 7.58 -0.52 10.29
CA THR A 154 8.95 -0.61 10.84
C THR A 154 9.39 -2.06 10.77
N ASN A 155 10.62 -2.32 10.35
CA ASN A 155 11.15 -3.68 10.36
C ASN A 155 11.41 -4.14 11.81
N VAL A 156 11.37 -5.44 12.01
CA VAL A 156 11.77 -6.06 13.28
C VAL A 156 13.28 -5.91 13.46
N HIS A 157 13.69 -5.40 14.62
CA HIS A 157 15.07 -5.08 14.98
C HIS A 157 15.98 -6.30 14.81
N ALA A 158 17.07 -6.12 14.04
CA ALA A 158 18.12 -7.12 13.84
C ALA A 158 17.60 -8.49 13.33
N ARG A 159 16.49 -8.52 12.59
CA ARG A 159 15.96 -9.75 11.98
C ARG A 159 16.40 -9.87 10.53
N ARG A 160 16.87 -11.06 10.11
CA ARG A 160 17.28 -11.35 8.72
C ARG A 160 16.15 -11.91 7.87
N GLU A 161 15.14 -12.48 8.51
CA GLU A 161 14.01 -13.07 7.81
C GLU A 161 13.07 -11.97 7.31
N THR A 162 12.74 -12.05 6.03
CA THR A 162 11.79 -11.17 5.36
C THR A 162 10.41 -11.29 5.98
N MET A 163 9.91 -10.14 6.44
CA MET A 163 8.56 -9.97 6.96
C MET A 163 7.65 -9.39 5.89
N HIS A 164 6.38 -9.77 5.92
CA HIS A 164 5.33 -9.16 5.09
C HIS A 164 4.57 -8.13 5.92
N HIS A 165 4.68 -6.86 5.53
CA HIS A 165 3.90 -5.76 6.07
C HIS A 165 2.71 -5.51 5.15
N GLN A 166 1.50 -5.57 5.70
CA GLN A 166 0.25 -5.29 4.99
C GLN A 166 -0.42 -4.06 5.61
N ILE A 167 -0.63 -3.02 4.82
CA ILE A 167 -1.24 -1.75 5.23
C ILE A 167 -2.47 -1.51 4.36
N THR A 168 -3.58 -1.11 4.98
CA THR A 168 -4.81 -0.77 4.28
C THR A 168 -5.38 0.53 4.81
N TYR A 169 -5.59 1.48 3.91
CA TYR A 169 -6.30 2.73 4.18
C TYR A 169 -7.64 2.71 3.48
N ARG A 170 -8.70 3.04 4.20
CA ARG A 170 -10.07 3.10 3.67
C ARG A 170 -10.63 4.50 3.86
N ARG A 171 -11.46 4.94 2.91
CA ARG A 171 -12.06 6.29 2.90
C ARG A 171 -12.89 6.59 4.15
N ASP A 172 -13.50 5.57 4.76
CA ASP A 172 -14.31 5.67 5.98
C ASP A 172 -13.49 6.02 7.23
N GLN A 173 -12.17 5.81 7.22
CA GLN A 173 -11.24 6.25 8.26
C GLN A 173 -11.07 7.77 8.32
N LYS A 174 -11.54 8.50 7.28
CA LYS A 174 -11.52 9.97 7.21
C LYS A 174 -10.13 10.59 7.41
N LEU A 175 -9.10 9.94 6.89
CA LEU A 175 -7.74 10.45 6.88
C LEU A 175 -7.65 11.68 5.96
N ARG A 176 -7.20 12.82 6.48
CA ARG A 176 -7.17 14.11 5.74
C ARG A 176 -6.37 14.01 4.45
N TRP A 177 -5.15 13.45 4.51
CA TRP A 177 -4.33 13.28 3.31
C TRP A 177 -5.03 12.44 2.24
N MET A 178 -5.65 11.32 2.64
CA MET A 178 -6.31 10.40 1.72
C MET A 178 -7.55 11.05 1.08
N GLN A 179 -8.35 11.77 1.86
CA GLN A 179 -9.52 12.50 1.37
C GLN A 179 -9.15 13.61 0.38
N ASN A 180 -7.94 14.16 0.50
CA ASN A 180 -7.46 15.22 -0.37
C ASN A 180 -6.77 14.70 -1.64
N LEU A 181 -6.49 13.40 -1.76
CA LEU A 181 -5.94 12.80 -2.99
C LEU A 181 -6.87 13.04 -4.18
N GLN A 182 -6.31 13.41 -5.33
CA GLN A 182 -7.07 13.61 -6.57
C GLN A 182 -6.43 12.84 -7.72
N ALA A 183 -7.13 12.82 -8.85
CA ALA A 183 -6.58 12.30 -10.08
C ALA A 183 -5.24 12.96 -10.43
N GLY A 184 -4.28 12.17 -10.90
CA GLY A 184 -2.92 12.61 -11.22
C GLY A 184 -1.92 12.54 -10.06
N ASP A 185 -2.37 12.56 -8.79
CA ASP A 185 -1.47 12.32 -7.65
C ASP A 185 -0.91 10.88 -7.72
N ARG A 186 0.27 10.64 -7.15
CA ARG A 186 0.88 9.31 -7.03
C ARG A 186 1.25 9.01 -5.58
N ILE A 187 1.28 7.72 -5.25
CA ILE A 187 1.63 7.21 -3.93
C ILE A 187 2.94 6.44 -4.03
N SER A 188 3.84 6.65 -3.07
CA SER A 188 5.16 6.01 -3.07
C SER A 188 5.47 5.30 -1.76
N ILE A 189 6.25 4.22 -1.84
CA ILE A 189 6.86 3.55 -0.70
C ILE A 189 8.31 4.00 -0.62
N ILE A 190 8.68 4.67 0.47
CA ILE A 190 10.02 5.23 0.67
C ILE A 190 10.72 4.47 1.81
N PRO A 191 11.67 3.59 1.50
CA PRO A 191 12.45 2.88 2.52
C PRO A 191 13.37 3.84 3.26
N ARG A 192 13.46 3.64 4.57
CA ARG A 192 14.28 4.43 5.49
C ARG A 192 15.20 3.53 6.29
N ALA A 193 16.42 4.01 6.49
CA ALA A 193 17.40 3.51 7.44
C ALA A 193 18.07 4.70 8.13
N ARG A 194 18.46 4.54 9.39
CA ARG A 194 19.18 5.56 10.14
C ARG A 194 20.34 4.94 10.90
N PHE A 195 21.46 5.67 10.95
CA PHE A 195 22.78 5.25 11.45
C PHE A 195 23.51 4.26 10.53
N HIS A 196 24.83 4.40 10.47
CA HIS A 196 25.72 3.70 9.52
C HIS A 196 25.65 2.15 9.58
N GLY A 197 25.24 1.56 10.71
CA GLY A 197 25.12 0.10 10.85
C GLY A 197 23.77 -0.47 10.41
N TRP A 198 22.82 0.37 10.01
CA TRP A 198 21.46 -0.04 9.68
C TRP A 198 21.23 -0.06 8.18
N ARG A 199 20.56 -1.11 7.72
CA ARG A 199 20.24 -1.33 6.32
C ARG A 199 18.85 -1.94 6.19
N ASN A 200 17.95 -1.23 5.52
CA ASN A 200 16.62 -1.73 5.19
C ASN A 200 16.70 -2.49 3.86
N THR A 201 16.45 -3.79 3.86
CA THR A 201 16.42 -4.59 2.63
C THR A 201 14.98 -4.85 2.23
N VAL A 202 14.61 -4.37 1.05
CA VAL A 202 13.28 -4.56 0.45
C VAL A 202 13.41 -5.58 -0.67
N GLU A 203 12.66 -6.67 -0.60
CA GLU A 203 12.67 -7.70 -1.65
C GLU A 203 11.64 -7.42 -2.75
N LYS A 204 10.45 -6.98 -2.34
CA LYS A 204 9.32 -6.69 -3.23
C LYS A 204 8.28 -5.82 -2.53
N ALA A 205 7.46 -5.14 -3.31
CA ALA A 205 6.32 -4.37 -2.80
C ALA A 205 5.19 -4.26 -3.83
N SER A 206 3.97 -4.03 -3.36
CA SER A 206 2.82 -3.63 -4.20
C SER A 206 2.10 -2.41 -3.62
N ILE A 207 1.54 -1.61 -4.52
CA ILE A 207 0.58 -0.55 -4.21
C ILE A 207 -0.65 -0.81 -5.07
N GLU A 208 -1.80 -0.93 -4.41
CA GLU A 208 -3.11 -1.04 -5.03
C GLU A 208 -3.94 0.17 -4.61
N VAL A 209 -4.46 0.91 -5.59
CA VAL A 209 -5.34 2.06 -5.37
C VAL A 209 -6.69 1.76 -6.01
N TYR A 210 -7.72 1.74 -5.18
CA TYR A 210 -9.10 1.58 -5.59
C TYR A 210 -9.77 2.95 -5.66
N THR A 211 -10.41 3.26 -6.78
CA THR A 211 -11.10 4.53 -7.01
C THR A 211 -12.54 4.34 -7.46
N SER A 212 -13.41 5.32 -7.14
CA SER A 212 -14.76 5.35 -7.70
C SER A 212 -14.68 5.31 -9.23
N PRO A 213 -15.48 4.45 -9.90
CA PRO A 213 -15.65 4.58 -11.34
C PRO A 213 -16.36 5.89 -11.68
N VAL A 214 -16.11 6.39 -12.88
CA VAL A 214 -16.86 7.50 -13.48
C VAL A 214 -17.99 6.87 -14.32
N LEU A 215 -19.25 7.03 -13.87
CA LEU A 215 -20.42 6.39 -14.47
C LEU A 215 -21.22 7.35 -15.37
#